data_AF-A0A6I3M3A1-F1
#
_entry.id   AF-A0A6I3M3A1-F1
#
_cell.length_a   1.000
_cell.length_b   1.000
_cell.length_c   1.000
_cell.angle_alpha   90.00
_cell.angle_beta   90.00
_cell.angle_gamma   90.00
#
_symmetry.space_group_name_H-M   'P 1'
#
loop_
_entity.id
_entity.type
_entity.pdbx_description
1 polymer ?
#
loop_
_entity_poly.entity_id
_entity_poly.type
_entity_poly.pdbx_seq_one_letter_code
_entity_poly.pdbx_strand_id
1 'polypeptide(L)'
;MTKFYYSVFILIAFIKVNAQTITIPDVKFKRKLLEANDTLRIAYGFDGKPIKIDLNNDENIQVSEALAVYKLEMRNSEISSLEGIENFKNLTILYCDQNQLEDIDIKGLTKLKELDCERNKLTKLDIGNNADLIGLDCSDNQLPILDISKNTVLTMLDCSNNKISNLNTAKNVSLTRFWCNSNQLAGLDLSKNLHLNELECNKNQLTNLDLSKNVSLTRVFCCANLLTALDLSKNIELSKLQCSSNKLKTLDISSSKKISSNILSIIKNGVGSLENNNDLALIKINIAIQKFDEIKYLKTERPDVVISTYEGSGNDLAVKCINYNPTTNTCIN
;
A
#
# COMPACT_ATOMS: atom_id res chain seq x y z
N MET A 1 -74.59 37.90 -32.58
CA MET A 1 -73.61 36.80 -32.39
C MET A 1 -72.22 37.40 -32.30
N THR A 2 -71.79 37.75 -31.09
CA THR A 2 -70.47 38.33 -30.80
C THR A 2 -69.64 37.27 -30.06
N LYS A 3 -68.55 36.79 -30.69
CA LYS A 3 -67.64 35.82 -30.10
C LYS A 3 -66.56 36.56 -29.29
N PHE A 4 -66.51 36.34 -27.99
CA PHE A 4 -65.38 36.74 -27.13
C PHE A 4 -64.31 35.66 -27.17
N TYR A 5 -63.11 35.99 -27.64
CA TYR A 5 -61.92 35.16 -27.48
C TYR A 5 -61.18 35.61 -26.22
N TYR A 6 -61.16 34.76 -25.20
CA TYR A 6 -60.27 34.94 -24.04
C TYR A 6 -58.93 34.28 -24.37
N SER A 7 -57.93 35.09 -24.70
CA SER A 7 -56.54 34.64 -24.78
C SER A 7 -55.96 34.63 -23.36
N VAL A 8 -55.80 33.44 -22.79
CA VAL A 8 -55.11 33.24 -21.51
C VAL A 8 -53.60 33.34 -21.76
N PHE A 9 -52.99 34.45 -21.35
CA PHE A 9 -51.54 34.56 -21.24
C PHE A 9 -51.08 33.81 -19.99
N ILE A 10 -50.49 32.63 -20.17
CA ILE A 10 -49.79 31.93 -19.10
C ILE A 10 -48.43 32.61 -18.93
N LEU A 11 -48.29 33.39 -17.86
CA LEU A 11 -47.01 33.94 -17.42
C LEU A 11 -46.20 32.80 -16.79
N ILE A 12 -45.30 32.18 -17.57
CA ILE A 12 -44.33 31.21 -17.04
C ILE A 12 -43.29 32.00 -16.24
N ALA A 13 -43.45 32.02 -14.92
CA ALA A 13 -42.42 32.51 -14.02
C ALA A 13 -41.23 31.53 -14.05
N PHE A 14 -40.14 31.92 -14.73
CA PHE A 14 -38.86 31.23 -14.64
C PHE A 14 -38.31 31.40 -13.22
N ILE A 15 -38.55 30.42 -12.37
CA ILE A 15 -37.81 30.29 -11.11
C ILE A 15 -36.38 29.95 -11.52
N LYS A 16 -35.48 30.94 -11.49
CA LYS A 16 -34.04 30.69 -11.49
C LYS A 16 -33.73 29.91 -10.22
N VAL A 17 -33.69 28.58 -10.32
CA VAL A 17 -33.04 27.75 -9.31
C VAL A 17 -31.57 28.15 -9.38
N ASN A 18 -31.13 29.03 -8.47
CA ASN A 18 -29.71 29.32 -8.35
C ASN A 18 -29.05 28.02 -7.91
N ALA A 19 -28.27 27.42 -8.79
CA ALA A 19 -27.45 26.28 -8.45
C ALA A 19 -26.51 26.70 -7.30
N GLN A 20 -26.43 25.88 -6.26
CA GLN A 20 -25.63 26.21 -5.09
C GLN A 20 -24.14 26.13 -5.48
N THR A 21 -23.48 27.27 -5.51
CA THR A 21 -22.04 27.37 -5.75
C THR A 21 -21.26 26.80 -4.57
N ILE A 22 -20.24 26.00 -4.85
CA ILE A 22 -19.32 25.45 -3.86
C ILE A 22 -18.27 26.51 -3.51
N THR A 23 -18.03 26.72 -2.22
CA THR A 23 -16.90 27.54 -1.76
C THR A 23 -15.61 26.73 -1.85
N ILE A 24 -14.64 27.23 -2.62
CA ILE A 24 -13.34 26.59 -2.82
C ILE A 24 -12.26 27.65 -2.58
N PRO A 25 -11.78 27.81 -1.33
CA PRO A 25 -10.86 28.89 -0.96
C PRO A 25 -9.46 28.74 -1.54
N ASP A 26 -8.97 27.50 -1.69
CA ASP A 26 -7.66 27.25 -2.28
C ASP A 26 -7.72 27.53 -3.80
N VAL A 27 -7.03 28.61 -4.21
CA VAL A 27 -7.03 29.07 -5.60
C VAL A 27 -6.40 28.07 -6.57
N LYS A 28 -5.47 27.23 -6.10
CA LYS A 28 -4.82 26.21 -6.95
C LYS A 28 -5.77 25.03 -7.13
N PHE A 29 -6.50 24.63 -6.08
CA PHE A 29 -7.55 23.63 -6.18
C PHE A 29 -8.67 24.10 -7.10
N LYS A 30 -9.20 25.31 -6.88
CA LYS A 30 -10.25 25.89 -7.75
C LYS A 30 -9.80 25.97 -9.21
N ARG A 31 -8.60 26.51 -9.47
CA ARG A 31 -8.05 26.61 -10.82
C ARG A 31 -7.95 25.24 -11.49
N LYS A 32 -7.45 24.23 -10.78
CA LYS A 32 -7.32 22.88 -11.32
C LYS A 32 -8.67 22.26 -11.68
N LEU A 33 -9.69 22.46 -10.85
CA LEU A 33 -11.06 22.03 -11.16
C LEU A 33 -11.60 22.72 -12.44
N LEU A 34 -11.34 24.02 -12.60
CA LEU A 34 -11.75 24.79 -13.78
C LEU A 34 -10.99 24.40 -15.06
N GLU A 35 -9.74 23.93 -14.93
CA GLU A 35 -8.95 23.41 -16.05
C GLU A 35 -9.49 22.07 -16.59
N ALA A 36 -10.27 21.32 -15.80
CA ALA A 36 -10.81 20.02 -16.20
C ALA A 36 -11.65 20.14 -17.48
N ASN A 37 -11.37 19.28 -18.46
CA ASN A 37 -12.11 19.19 -19.72
C ASN A 37 -12.01 17.79 -20.31
N ASP A 38 -12.61 17.58 -21.48
CA ASP A 38 -12.66 16.32 -22.22
C ASP A 38 -11.30 15.84 -22.76
N THR A 39 -10.28 16.70 -22.79
CA THR A 39 -8.91 16.36 -23.19
C THR A 39 -7.96 16.22 -22.00
N LEU A 40 -8.14 17.04 -20.97
CA LEU A 40 -7.32 17.02 -19.76
C LEU A 40 -7.86 15.99 -18.76
N ARG A 41 -7.01 15.03 -18.41
CA ARG A 41 -7.29 13.93 -17.49
C ARG A 41 -7.35 14.39 -16.03
N ILE A 42 -8.19 15.38 -15.71
CA ILE A 42 -8.34 15.95 -14.37
C ILE A 42 -9.59 15.41 -13.68
N ALA A 43 -10.71 15.35 -14.38
CA ALA A 43 -11.98 14.90 -13.82
C ALA A 43 -12.62 13.89 -14.77
N TYR A 44 -13.27 12.87 -14.23
CA TYR A 44 -13.91 11.82 -15.02
C TYR A 44 -15.35 11.63 -14.60
N GLY A 45 -16.21 11.38 -15.59
CA GLY A 45 -17.60 10.98 -15.38
C GLY A 45 -17.74 9.48 -15.12
N PHE A 46 -18.97 9.03 -14.91
CA PHE A 46 -19.30 7.62 -14.64
C PHE A 46 -19.03 6.67 -15.80
N ASP A 47 -18.88 7.18 -17.02
CA ASP A 47 -18.51 6.39 -18.21
C ASP A 47 -16.99 6.18 -18.32
N GLY A 48 -16.21 6.67 -17.35
CA GLY A 48 -14.76 6.55 -17.31
C GLY A 48 -14.03 7.49 -18.27
N LYS A 49 -14.71 8.47 -18.87
CA LYS A 49 -14.09 9.47 -19.75
C LYS A 49 -13.81 10.78 -19.04
N PRO A 50 -12.77 11.53 -19.47
CA PRO A 50 -12.54 12.88 -18.97
C PRO A 50 -13.76 13.79 -19.23
N ILE A 51 -14.08 14.64 -18.27
CA ILE A 51 -15.19 15.59 -18.36
C ILE A 51 -14.74 16.98 -17.97
N LYS A 52 -15.44 17.96 -18.53
CA LYS A 52 -15.43 19.32 -18.02
C LYS A 52 -16.30 19.41 -16.78
N ILE A 53 -15.82 20.10 -15.73
CA ILE A 53 -16.61 20.31 -14.51
C ILE A 53 -17.46 21.58 -14.63
N ASP A 54 -16.84 22.74 -14.94
CA ASP A 54 -17.56 24.00 -15.13
C ASP A 54 -18.31 23.98 -16.48
N LEU A 55 -19.55 23.49 -16.46
CA LEU A 55 -20.38 23.30 -17.65
C LEU A 55 -20.93 24.62 -18.18
N ASN A 56 -21.16 25.59 -17.29
CA ASN A 56 -21.79 26.86 -17.64
C ASN A 56 -20.76 27.98 -17.96
N ASN A 57 -19.46 27.75 -17.73
CA ASN A 57 -18.35 28.70 -17.90
C ASN A 57 -18.46 29.96 -17.02
N ASP A 58 -19.03 29.84 -15.82
CA ASP A 58 -19.16 30.99 -14.92
C ASP A 58 -17.99 31.12 -13.93
N GLU A 59 -16.92 30.33 -14.13
CA GLU A 59 -15.72 30.27 -13.29
C GLU A 59 -16.01 29.83 -11.85
N ASN A 60 -17.16 29.21 -11.61
CA ASN A 60 -17.53 28.61 -10.34
C ASN A 60 -17.94 27.16 -10.55
N ILE A 61 -17.75 26.36 -9.50
CA ILE A 61 -18.22 24.98 -9.50
C ILE A 61 -19.52 24.93 -8.69
N GLN A 62 -20.59 24.42 -9.31
CA GLN A 62 -21.85 24.19 -8.61
C GLN A 62 -21.96 22.76 -8.09
N VAL A 63 -22.78 22.56 -7.06
CA VAL A 63 -23.02 21.23 -6.47
C VAL A 63 -23.48 20.23 -7.54
N SER A 64 -24.33 20.63 -8.49
CA SER A 64 -24.77 19.76 -9.58
C SER A 64 -23.64 19.29 -10.49
N GLU A 65 -22.63 20.13 -10.71
CA GLU A 65 -21.45 19.79 -11.52
C GLU A 65 -20.54 18.83 -10.77
N ALA A 66 -20.29 19.09 -9.48
CA ALA A 66 -19.51 18.20 -8.62
C ALA A 66 -20.14 16.80 -8.51
N LEU A 67 -21.48 16.69 -8.52
CA LEU A 67 -22.19 15.41 -8.48
C LEU A 67 -22.02 14.56 -9.75
N ALA A 68 -21.60 15.16 -10.88
CA ALA A 68 -21.33 14.42 -12.12
C ALA A 68 -19.95 13.74 -12.12
N VAL A 69 -19.10 14.07 -11.14
CA VAL A 69 -17.71 13.61 -11.08
C VAL A 69 -17.59 12.31 -10.30
N TYR A 70 -16.97 11.32 -10.94
CA TYR A 70 -16.68 9.98 -10.41
C TYR A 70 -15.22 9.85 -9.93
N LYS A 71 -14.27 10.50 -10.60
CA LYS A 71 -12.84 10.47 -10.27
C LYS A 71 -12.19 11.85 -10.45
N LEU A 72 -11.23 12.18 -9.57
CA LEU A 72 -10.45 13.42 -9.62
C LEU A 72 -8.93 13.17 -9.52
N GLU A 73 -8.17 13.72 -10.47
CA GLU A 73 -6.70 13.79 -10.48
C GLU A 73 -6.22 15.17 -9.98
N MET A 74 -6.06 15.31 -8.67
CA MET A 74 -5.55 16.51 -8.00
C MET A 74 -4.05 16.49 -7.72
N ARG A 75 -3.30 15.53 -8.27
CA ARG A 75 -1.85 15.33 -8.05
C ARG A 75 -0.96 16.53 -8.40
N ASN A 76 0.14 16.72 -7.69
CA ASN A 76 1.25 17.62 -8.05
C ASN A 76 0.77 19.02 -8.51
N SER A 77 0.07 19.73 -7.64
CA SER A 77 -0.51 21.04 -7.98
C SER A 77 -0.34 22.08 -6.89
N GLU A 78 0.55 21.77 -5.93
CA GLU A 78 0.86 22.61 -4.79
C GLU A 78 -0.39 23.06 -4.00
N ILE A 79 -1.43 22.24 -4.01
CA ILE A 79 -2.70 22.50 -3.32
C ILE A 79 -2.45 22.41 -1.81
N SER A 80 -2.93 23.39 -1.06
CA SER A 80 -2.78 23.44 0.39
C SER A 80 -4.08 23.05 1.11
N SER A 81 -5.23 23.19 0.46
CA SER A 81 -6.52 22.74 1.01
C SER A 81 -7.44 22.18 -0.08
N LEU A 82 -8.17 21.11 0.26
CA LEU A 82 -9.25 20.55 -0.54
C LEU A 82 -10.64 20.97 -0.05
N GLU A 83 -10.75 22.02 0.76
CA GLU A 83 -12.06 22.55 1.18
C GLU A 83 -13.00 22.78 -0.02
N GLY A 84 -14.22 22.26 0.07
CA GLY A 84 -15.20 22.18 -1.01
C GLY A 84 -15.31 20.78 -1.63
N ILE A 85 -14.30 19.92 -1.46
CA ILE A 85 -14.29 18.53 -1.99
C ILE A 85 -15.44 17.70 -1.44
N GLU A 86 -15.94 17.99 -0.24
CA GLU A 86 -17.04 17.29 0.40
C GLU A 86 -18.34 17.35 -0.41
N ASN A 87 -18.45 18.23 -1.41
CA ASN A 87 -19.59 18.33 -2.31
C ASN A 87 -19.54 17.34 -3.49
N PHE A 88 -18.40 16.68 -3.73
CA PHE A 88 -18.20 15.67 -4.78
C PHE A 88 -18.70 14.29 -4.31
N LYS A 89 -19.98 14.20 -3.91
CA LYS A 89 -20.56 13.03 -3.20
C LYS A 89 -20.52 11.70 -3.97
N ASN A 90 -20.30 11.74 -5.28
CA ASN A 90 -20.21 10.57 -6.13
C ASN A 90 -18.78 10.12 -6.44
N LEU A 91 -17.78 10.78 -5.84
CA LEU A 91 -16.39 10.45 -6.02
C LEU A 91 -16.09 9.05 -5.47
N THR A 92 -15.48 8.21 -6.31
CA THR A 92 -15.00 6.89 -5.93
C THR A 92 -13.49 6.78 -5.95
N ILE A 93 -12.81 7.67 -6.68
CA ILE A 93 -11.34 7.71 -6.77
C ILE A 93 -10.90 9.15 -6.58
N LEU A 94 -10.07 9.39 -5.57
CA LEU A 94 -9.43 10.68 -5.32
C LEU A 94 -7.93 10.51 -5.28
N TYR A 95 -7.24 11.16 -6.19
CA TYR A 95 -5.79 11.23 -6.17
C TYR A 95 -5.35 12.66 -5.93
N CYS A 96 -4.72 12.92 -4.80
CA CYS A 96 -4.31 14.23 -4.33
C CYS A 96 -2.86 14.22 -3.81
N ASP A 97 -2.06 13.27 -4.30
CA ASP A 97 -0.66 13.13 -3.97
C ASP A 97 0.20 14.31 -4.43
N GLN A 98 1.39 14.44 -3.83
CA GLN A 98 2.38 15.46 -4.16
C GLN A 98 1.84 16.89 -4.04
N ASN A 99 1.12 17.16 -2.95
CA ASN A 99 0.57 18.47 -2.63
C ASN A 99 1.12 18.96 -1.27
N GLN A 100 0.47 19.96 -0.68
CA GLN A 100 0.88 20.57 0.58
C GLN A 100 -0.22 20.44 1.64
N LEU A 101 -1.08 19.42 1.53
CA LEU A 101 -2.23 19.22 2.41
C LEU A 101 -1.76 18.92 3.83
N GLU A 102 -2.19 19.73 4.79
CA GLU A 102 -1.99 19.48 6.23
C GLU A 102 -3.18 18.73 6.86
N ASP A 103 -4.35 18.85 6.21
CA ASP A 103 -5.59 18.15 6.54
C ASP A 103 -6.36 17.82 5.26
N ILE A 104 -7.22 16.81 5.34
CA ILE A 104 -8.16 16.45 4.28
C ILE A 104 -9.49 15.97 4.90
N ASP A 105 -10.59 16.67 4.61
CA ASP A 105 -11.92 16.22 5.01
C ASP A 105 -12.61 15.45 3.89
N ILE A 106 -12.59 14.12 4.01
CA ILE A 106 -13.25 13.20 3.09
C ILE A 106 -14.44 12.47 3.73
N LYS A 107 -14.91 12.93 4.90
CA LYS A 107 -15.98 12.23 5.65
C LYS A 107 -17.27 12.09 4.83
N GLY A 108 -17.53 13.08 3.98
CA GLY A 108 -18.68 13.10 3.09
C GLY A 108 -18.55 12.25 1.82
N LEU A 109 -17.37 11.69 1.54
CA LEU A 109 -17.07 10.91 0.33
C LEU A 109 -17.28 9.41 0.57
N THR A 110 -18.49 9.04 0.98
CA THR A 110 -18.79 7.68 1.47
C THR A 110 -18.70 6.59 0.39
N LYS A 111 -18.63 6.97 -0.89
CA LYS A 111 -18.45 6.05 -2.03
C LYS A 111 -16.99 5.87 -2.44
N LEU A 112 -16.05 6.48 -1.72
CA LEU A 112 -14.62 6.43 -2.04
C LEU A 112 -14.10 5.00 -1.91
N LYS A 113 -13.51 4.49 -2.99
CA LYS A 113 -12.90 3.17 -3.10
C LYS A 113 -11.38 3.24 -3.21
N GLU A 114 -10.85 4.34 -3.71
CA GLU A 114 -9.43 4.54 -3.84
C GLU A 114 -9.06 5.97 -3.41
N LEU A 115 -8.11 6.06 -2.50
CA LEU A 115 -7.53 7.32 -2.04
C LEU A 115 -6.01 7.25 -2.17
N ASP A 116 -5.46 8.21 -2.90
CA ASP A 116 -4.03 8.46 -2.96
C ASP A 116 -3.80 9.88 -2.43
N CYS A 117 -3.18 9.98 -1.26
CA CYS A 117 -2.77 11.24 -0.64
C CYS A 117 -1.28 11.22 -0.29
N GLU A 118 -0.49 10.46 -1.04
CA GLU A 118 0.97 10.34 -0.92
C GLU A 118 1.66 11.72 -0.96
N ARG A 119 2.81 11.87 -0.28
CA ARG A 119 3.62 13.12 -0.31
C ARG A 119 2.80 14.38 -0.02
N ASN A 120 2.19 14.41 1.15
CA ASN A 120 1.55 15.58 1.71
C ASN A 120 2.16 15.89 3.09
N LYS A 121 1.50 16.72 3.89
CA LYS A 121 1.92 17.09 5.24
C LYS A 121 0.90 16.64 6.28
N LEU A 122 0.12 15.60 5.98
CA LEU A 122 -0.96 15.14 6.85
C LEU A 122 -0.41 14.67 8.19
N THR A 123 -0.96 15.21 9.27
CA THR A 123 -0.68 14.79 10.65
C THR A 123 -1.78 13.90 11.23
N LYS A 124 -2.93 13.86 10.56
CA LYS A 124 -4.09 13.01 10.84
C LYS A 124 -4.75 12.63 9.52
N LEU A 125 -5.41 11.48 9.51
CA LEU A 125 -6.22 11.04 8.37
C LEU A 125 -7.42 10.25 8.92
N ASP A 126 -8.63 10.78 8.74
CA ASP A 126 -9.87 10.13 9.16
C ASP A 126 -10.58 9.53 7.96
N ILE A 127 -10.54 8.19 7.88
CA ILE A 127 -11.16 7.37 6.83
C ILE A 127 -12.33 6.54 7.37
N GLY A 128 -12.82 6.84 8.57
CA GLY A 128 -13.81 6.02 9.28
C GLY A 128 -15.17 5.92 8.58
N ASN A 129 -15.51 6.89 7.73
CA ASN A 129 -16.74 6.92 6.94
C ASN A 129 -16.58 6.35 5.52
N ASN A 130 -15.37 5.98 5.13
CA ASN A 130 -15.05 5.49 3.79
C ASN A 130 -14.91 3.96 3.82
N ALA A 131 -15.95 3.28 4.31
CA ALA A 131 -15.96 1.82 4.56
C ALA A 131 -15.71 0.98 3.29
N ASP A 132 -16.00 1.55 2.12
CA ASP A 132 -15.81 0.93 0.80
C ASP A 132 -14.38 1.10 0.23
N LEU A 133 -13.43 1.70 0.98
CA LEU A 133 -12.04 1.84 0.54
C LEU A 133 -11.39 0.47 0.30
N ILE A 134 -10.95 0.27 -0.94
CA ILE A 134 -10.24 -0.91 -1.45
C ILE A 134 -8.73 -0.66 -1.49
N GLY A 135 -8.33 0.56 -1.88
CA GLY A 135 -6.94 0.99 -1.96
C GLY A 135 -6.72 2.30 -1.21
N LEU A 136 -5.69 2.32 -0.37
CA LEU A 136 -5.23 3.52 0.32
C LEU A 136 -3.71 3.66 0.15
N ASP A 137 -3.29 4.77 -0.42
CA ASP A 137 -1.92 5.26 -0.32
C ASP A 137 -1.93 6.56 0.49
N CYS A 138 -1.36 6.51 1.69
CA CYS A 138 -1.10 7.66 2.54
C CYS A 138 0.38 7.77 2.92
N SER A 139 1.24 7.22 2.07
CA SER A 139 2.69 7.23 2.28
C SER A 139 3.27 8.64 2.24
N ASP A 140 4.48 8.80 2.79
CA ASP A 140 5.21 10.08 2.78
C ASP A 140 4.39 11.24 3.38
N ASN A 141 3.87 11.01 4.58
CA ASN A 141 3.14 11.97 5.40
C ASN A 141 3.74 12.01 6.81
N GLN A 142 3.01 12.55 7.80
CA GLN A 142 3.48 12.69 9.17
C GLN A 142 2.55 12.03 10.18
N LEU A 143 1.82 10.99 9.76
CA LEU A 143 0.79 10.32 10.56
C LEU A 143 1.43 9.56 11.74
N PRO A 144 1.09 9.90 13.00
CA PRO A 144 1.53 9.12 14.16
C PRO A 144 0.62 7.91 14.42
N ILE A 145 -0.63 7.96 13.94
CA ILE A 145 -1.68 6.98 14.12
C ILE A 145 -2.47 6.88 12.81
N LEU A 146 -2.87 5.67 12.45
CA LEU A 146 -3.78 5.39 11.35
C LEU A 146 -4.79 4.33 11.81
N ASP A 147 -6.07 4.68 11.85
CA ASP A 147 -7.16 3.73 12.15
C ASP A 147 -7.83 3.26 10.86
N ILE A 148 -7.63 1.99 10.53
CA ILE A 148 -8.21 1.31 9.36
C ILE A 148 -9.32 0.32 9.76
N SER A 149 -9.80 0.36 11.01
CA SER A 149 -10.71 -0.66 11.56
C SER A 149 -12.08 -0.72 10.87
N LYS A 150 -12.49 0.35 10.20
CA LYS A 150 -13.74 0.45 9.44
C LYS A 150 -13.61 0.06 7.97
N ASN A 151 -12.39 0.04 7.44
CA ASN A 151 -12.11 -0.21 6.02
C ASN A 151 -11.87 -1.72 5.80
N THR A 152 -12.87 -2.54 6.13
CA THR A 152 -12.73 -4.01 6.20
C THR A 152 -12.52 -4.67 4.83
N VAL A 153 -12.81 -3.95 3.75
CA VAL A 153 -12.63 -4.41 2.36
C VAL A 153 -11.28 -3.98 1.75
N LEU A 154 -10.42 -3.30 2.53
CA LEU A 154 -9.12 -2.83 2.07
C LEU A 154 -8.26 -4.01 1.60
N THR A 155 -7.76 -3.94 0.37
CA THR A 155 -6.92 -4.97 -0.26
C THR A 155 -5.48 -4.50 -0.49
N MET A 156 -5.28 -3.18 -0.55
CA MET A 156 -3.98 -2.54 -0.73
C MET A 156 -3.87 -1.37 0.26
N LEU A 157 -2.80 -1.40 1.06
CA LEU A 157 -2.44 -0.32 1.98
C LEU A 157 -0.96 0.03 1.80
N ASP A 158 -0.69 1.27 1.42
CA ASP A 158 0.62 1.90 1.62
C ASP A 158 0.51 3.00 2.66
N CYS A 159 1.19 2.82 3.79
CA CYS A 159 1.34 3.82 4.83
C CYS A 159 2.83 4.06 5.15
N SER A 160 3.71 3.82 4.17
CA SER A 160 5.15 3.97 4.31
C SER A 160 5.57 5.41 4.62
N ASN A 161 6.77 5.60 5.18
CA ASN A 161 7.35 6.93 5.47
C ASN A 161 6.39 7.81 6.30
N ASN A 162 5.96 7.30 7.44
CA ASN A 162 5.12 8.01 8.41
C ASN A 162 5.75 7.90 9.82
N LYS A 163 5.00 8.22 10.87
CA LYS A 163 5.43 8.15 12.28
C LYS A 163 4.62 7.11 13.06
N ILE A 164 4.08 6.10 12.39
CA ILE A 164 3.16 5.14 12.97
C ILE A 164 3.92 4.19 13.90
N SER A 165 3.53 4.14 15.16
CA SER A 165 4.13 3.25 16.17
C SER A 165 3.33 1.97 16.44
N ASN A 166 2.04 1.98 16.11
CA ASN A 166 1.15 0.83 16.20
C ASN A 166 0.10 0.90 15.08
N LEU A 167 -0.16 -0.24 14.44
CA LEU A 167 -1.16 -0.38 13.40
C LEU A 167 -1.88 -1.73 13.56
N ASN A 168 -3.20 -1.68 13.76
CA ASN A 168 -4.02 -2.88 13.92
C ASN A 168 -4.69 -3.25 12.60
N THR A 169 -4.25 -4.35 11.98
CA THR A 169 -4.77 -4.86 10.71
C THR A 169 -5.78 -6.00 10.88
N ALA A 170 -6.20 -6.33 12.11
CA ALA A 170 -6.99 -7.53 12.41
C ALA A 170 -8.38 -7.56 11.75
N LYS A 171 -8.92 -6.39 11.37
CA LYS A 171 -10.20 -6.26 10.67
C LYS A 171 -10.06 -6.24 9.15
N ASN A 172 -8.86 -6.04 8.63
CA ASN A 172 -8.57 -5.88 7.21
C ASN A 172 -8.13 -7.23 6.61
N VAL A 173 -8.98 -8.25 6.79
CA VAL A 173 -8.69 -9.65 6.43
C VAL A 173 -8.47 -9.85 4.93
N SER A 174 -8.94 -8.90 4.11
CA SER A 174 -8.81 -8.88 2.65
C SER A 174 -7.49 -8.29 2.15
N LEU A 175 -6.58 -7.84 3.02
CA LEU A 175 -5.29 -7.28 2.60
C LEU A 175 -4.48 -8.30 1.80
N THR A 176 -4.03 -7.87 0.62
CA THR A 176 -3.18 -8.63 -0.30
C THR A 176 -1.81 -7.98 -0.47
N ARG A 177 -1.73 -6.65 -0.36
CA ARG A 177 -0.49 -5.88 -0.39
C ARG A 177 -0.45 -4.91 0.78
N PHE A 178 0.63 -4.93 1.53
CA PHE A 178 0.79 -4.08 2.69
C PHE A 178 2.23 -3.54 2.75
N TRP A 179 2.36 -2.23 2.58
CA TRP A 179 3.61 -1.50 2.69
C TRP A 179 3.53 -0.55 3.90
N CYS A 180 4.40 -0.76 4.88
CA CYS A 180 4.52 0.06 6.08
C CYS A 180 5.98 0.41 6.37
N ASN A 181 6.78 0.55 5.30
CA ASN A 181 8.20 0.87 5.37
C ASN A 181 8.44 2.18 6.14
N SER A 182 9.60 2.34 6.78
CA SER A 182 10.02 3.59 7.41
C SER A 182 8.98 4.16 8.37
N ASN A 183 8.58 3.34 9.36
CA ASN A 183 7.70 3.74 10.46
C ASN A 183 8.39 3.43 11.80
N GLN A 184 7.63 3.42 12.89
CA GLN A 184 8.13 3.18 14.25
C GLN A 184 7.50 1.93 14.86
N LEU A 185 7.08 0.96 14.03
CA LEU A 185 6.39 -0.23 14.48
C LEU A 185 7.33 -1.12 15.30
N ALA A 186 6.96 -1.37 16.56
CA ALA A 186 7.68 -2.31 17.43
C ALA A 186 7.16 -3.76 17.30
N GLY A 187 5.94 -3.93 16.79
CA GLY A 187 5.31 -5.21 16.51
C GLY A 187 4.32 -5.10 15.36
N LEU A 188 4.06 -6.24 14.71
CA LEU A 188 3.16 -6.32 13.57
C LEU A 188 2.46 -7.69 13.57
N ASP A 189 1.20 -7.72 14.01
CA ASP A 189 0.37 -8.93 13.99
C ASP A 189 -0.37 -9.05 12.66
N LEU A 190 0.03 -10.03 11.85
CA LEU A 190 -0.56 -10.33 10.55
C LEU A 190 -1.35 -11.64 10.55
N SER A 191 -1.67 -12.19 11.73
CA SER A 191 -2.30 -13.50 11.88
C SER A 191 -3.70 -13.61 11.25
N LYS A 192 -4.34 -12.46 10.97
CA LYS A 192 -5.66 -12.37 10.32
C LYS A 192 -5.60 -12.07 8.82
N ASN A 193 -4.45 -11.63 8.30
CA ASN A 193 -4.28 -11.22 6.90
C ASN A 193 -3.85 -12.41 6.03
N LEU A 194 -4.70 -13.44 5.97
CA LEU A 194 -4.36 -14.74 5.37
C LEU A 194 -4.11 -14.68 3.85
N HIS A 195 -4.62 -13.64 3.19
CA HIS A 195 -4.49 -13.43 1.75
C HIS A 195 -3.29 -12.56 1.36
N LEU A 196 -2.44 -12.19 2.33
CA LEU A 196 -1.30 -11.32 2.08
C LEU A 196 -0.30 -11.99 1.11
N ASN A 197 -0.01 -11.29 0.02
CA ASN A 197 0.90 -11.72 -1.05
C ASN A 197 2.21 -10.92 -1.03
N GLU A 198 2.13 -9.63 -0.70
CA GLU A 198 3.27 -8.73 -0.63
C GLU A 198 3.27 -8.00 0.72
N LEU A 199 4.39 -8.12 1.44
CA LEU A 199 4.66 -7.39 2.67
C LEU A 199 5.98 -6.65 2.56
N GLU A 200 5.95 -5.34 2.79
CA GLU A 200 7.17 -4.57 3.02
C GLU A 200 7.06 -3.77 4.31
N CYS A 201 7.93 -4.07 5.26
CA CYS A 201 7.98 -3.49 6.60
C CYS A 201 9.41 -3.05 6.96
N ASN A 202 10.20 -2.67 5.95
CA ASN A 202 11.58 -2.22 6.14
C ASN A 202 11.66 -1.02 7.08
N LYS A 203 12.80 -0.82 7.75
CA LYS A 203 13.09 0.37 8.57
C LYS A 203 12.01 0.61 9.63
N ASN A 204 11.77 -0.40 10.46
CA ASN A 204 10.90 -0.33 11.63
C ASN A 204 11.71 -0.78 12.87
N GLN A 205 11.03 -1.06 13.98
CA GLN A 205 11.64 -1.50 15.25
C GLN A 205 11.19 -2.92 15.61
N LEU A 206 10.84 -3.74 14.60
CA LEU A 206 10.29 -5.07 14.82
C LEU A 206 11.33 -5.99 15.45
N THR A 207 10.98 -6.60 16.58
CA THR A 207 11.81 -7.60 17.28
C THR A 207 11.42 -9.04 16.93
N ASN A 208 10.18 -9.23 16.49
CA ASN A 208 9.64 -10.48 15.97
C ASN A 208 8.77 -10.20 14.73
N LEU A 209 8.63 -11.22 13.88
CA LEU A 209 7.74 -11.19 12.72
C LEU A 209 7.26 -12.61 12.44
N ASP A 210 6.05 -12.94 12.91
CA ASP A 210 5.41 -14.23 12.63
C ASP A 210 4.61 -14.17 11.33
N LEU A 211 5.08 -14.90 10.32
CA LEU A 211 4.45 -15.00 9.00
C LEU A 211 3.89 -16.41 8.72
N SER A 212 3.75 -17.23 9.76
CA SER A 212 3.34 -18.64 9.65
C SER A 212 1.93 -18.82 9.10
N LYS A 213 1.08 -17.79 9.22
CA LYS A 213 -0.30 -17.77 8.70
C LYS A 213 -0.41 -17.21 7.29
N ASN A 214 0.58 -16.46 6.83
CA ASN A 214 0.56 -15.74 5.56
C ASN A 214 1.19 -16.59 4.45
N VAL A 215 0.68 -17.81 4.27
CA VAL A 215 1.27 -18.85 3.40
C VAL A 215 1.29 -18.47 1.90
N SER A 216 0.48 -17.49 1.50
CA SER A 216 0.39 -16.95 0.13
C SER A 216 1.43 -15.87 -0.19
N LEU A 217 2.30 -15.50 0.77
CA LEU A 217 3.33 -14.49 0.55
C LEU A 217 4.29 -14.90 -0.58
N THR A 218 4.48 -14.01 -1.55
CA THR A 218 5.45 -14.13 -2.64
C THR A 218 6.62 -13.16 -2.50
N ARG A 219 6.42 -12.06 -1.75
CA ARG A 219 7.44 -11.06 -1.42
C ARG A 219 7.39 -10.68 0.06
N VAL A 220 8.55 -10.69 0.71
CA VAL A 220 8.75 -10.17 2.07
C VAL A 220 10.00 -9.32 2.11
N PHE A 221 9.85 -8.01 2.34
CA PHE A 221 10.96 -7.10 2.63
C PHE A 221 10.86 -6.59 4.07
N CYS A 222 11.81 -6.95 4.92
CA CYS A 222 11.82 -6.63 6.35
C CYS A 222 13.21 -6.15 6.83
N CYS A 223 13.97 -5.53 5.95
CA CYS A 223 15.29 -4.98 6.22
C CYS A 223 15.27 -3.90 7.31
N ALA A 224 16.41 -3.67 7.96
CA ALA A 224 16.58 -2.59 8.94
C ALA A 224 15.52 -2.66 10.06
N ASN A 225 15.46 -3.81 10.73
CA ASN A 225 14.64 -4.08 11.90
C ASN A 225 15.54 -4.65 13.02
N LEU A 226 14.94 -5.20 14.08
CA LEU A 226 15.63 -5.79 15.22
C LEU A 226 15.35 -7.29 15.36
N LEU A 227 15.00 -7.97 14.25
CA LEU A 227 14.62 -9.38 14.25
C LEU A 227 15.79 -10.26 14.68
N THR A 228 15.57 -11.19 15.60
CA THR A 228 16.59 -12.17 16.03
C THR A 228 16.47 -13.53 15.34
N ALA A 229 15.30 -13.82 14.79
CA ALA A 229 15.03 -15.02 14.02
C ALA A 229 13.98 -14.68 12.96
N LEU A 230 14.03 -15.36 11.83
CA LEU A 230 13.03 -15.27 10.78
C LEU A 230 12.73 -16.67 10.26
N ASP A 231 11.52 -17.15 10.56
CA ASP A 231 11.03 -18.45 10.10
C ASP A 231 10.04 -18.23 8.94
N LEU A 232 10.44 -18.68 7.75
CA LEU A 232 9.66 -18.63 6.52
C LEU A 232 9.35 -20.04 6.00
N SER A 233 9.46 -21.06 6.86
CA SER A 233 9.20 -22.47 6.52
C SER A 233 7.75 -22.73 6.10
N LYS A 234 6.82 -21.81 6.34
CA LYS A 234 5.42 -21.91 5.88
C LYS A 234 5.12 -21.10 4.61
N ASN A 235 6.03 -20.25 4.16
CA ASN A 235 5.84 -19.37 3.00
C ASN A 235 6.40 -20.05 1.74
N ILE A 236 5.72 -21.11 1.30
CA ILE A 236 6.17 -21.97 0.18
C ILE A 236 6.20 -21.25 -1.17
N GLU A 237 5.35 -20.22 -1.33
CA GLU A 237 5.23 -19.42 -2.56
C GLU A 237 6.25 -18.27 -2.64
N LEU A 238 7.06 -18.09 -1.59
CA LEU A 238 7.97 -16.97 -1.46
C LEU A 238 9.07 -17.01 -2.53
N SER A 239 9.17 -15.92 -3.29
CA SER A 239 10.09 -15.77 -4.43
C SER A 239 11.04 -14.57 -4.29
N LYS A 240 10.69 -13.60 -3.45
CA LYS A 240 11.49 -12.39 -3.18
C LYS A 240 11.60 -12.19 -1.68
N LEU A 241 12.83 -12.12 -1.17
CA LEU A 241 13.12 -11.86 0.23
C LEU A 241 14.23 -10.83 0.36
N GLN A 242 14.03 -9.86 1.24
CA GLN A 242 15.07 -8.96 1.72
C GLN A 242 14.93 -8.85 3.24
N CYS A 243 15.98 -9.21 3.98
CA CYS A 243 15.97 -9.22 5.45
C CYS A 243 17.29 -8.72 6.05
N SER A 244 18.05 -7.92 5.30
CA SER A 244 19.34 -7.36 5.73
C SER A 244 19.20 -6.42 6.92
N SER A 245 20.31 -6.16 7.61
CA SER A 245 20.35 -5.16 8.69
C SER A 245 19.34 -5.49 9.80
N ASN A 246 19.30 -6.75 10.21
CA ASN A 246 18.60 -7.24 11.38
C ASN A 246 19.63 -7.77 12.40
N LYS A 247 19.16 -8.44 13.45
CA LYS A 247 19.99 -9.14 14.44
C LYS A 247 19.81 -10.65 14.31
N LEU A 248 19.58 -11.13 13.08
CA LEU A 248 19.18 -12.51 12.84
C LEU A 248 20.30 -13.46 13.28
N LYS A 249 19.96 -14.42 14.15
CA LYS A 249 20.78 -15.58 14.50
C LYS A 249 20.42 -16.78 13.64
N THR A 250 19.14 -16.89 13.26
CA THR A 250 18.60 -17.99 12.48
C THR A 250 17.70 -17.49 11.36
N LEU A 251 17.87 -18.05 10.17
CA LEU A 251 16.98 -17.85 9.03
C LEU A 251 16.51 -19.21 8.50
N ASP A 252 15.20 -19.44 8.48
CA ASP A 252 14.61 -20.67 7.93
C ASP A 252 13.86 -20.38 6.63
N ILE A 253 14.46 -20.74 5.50
CA ILE A 253 13.84 -20.70 4.16
C ILE A 253 13.76 -22.10 3.56
N SER A 254 13.74 -23.13 4.41
CA SER A 254 13.81 -24.54 4.00
C SER A 254 12.63 -25.01 3.12
N SER A 255 11.52 -24.27 3.09
CA SER A 255 10.35 -24.59 2.26
C SER A 255 10.19 -23.73 1.01
N SER A 256 10.91 -22.61 0.90
CA SER A 256 10.71 -21.59 -0.14
C SER A 256 11.45 -21.92 -1.44
N LYS A 257 10.96 -22.92 -2.18
CA LYS A 257 11.61 -23.42 -3.41
C LYS A 257 11.86 -22.33 -4.46
N LYS A 258 10.99 -21.32 -4.56
CA LYS A 258 11.13 -20.25 -5.56
C LYS A 258 12.27 -19.29 -5.22
N ILE A 259 12.47 -18.95 -3.94
CA ILE A 259 13.65 -18.19 -3.49
C ILE A 259 14.95 -18.89 -3.87
N SER A 260 15.02 -20.22 -3.72
CA SER A 260 16.23 -20.98 -4.05
C SER A 260 16.67 -20.80 -5.52
N SER A 261 15.76 -20.38 -6.41
CA SER A 261 16.11 -20.04 -7.81
C SER A 261 17.01 -18.80 -7.94
N ASN A 262 17.11 -17.96 -6.90
CA ASN A 262 17.92 -16.74 -6.89
C ASN A 262 18.48 -16.42 -5.50
N ILE A 263 19.06 -17.40 -4.79
CA ILE A 263 19.56 -17.18 -3.42
C ILE A 263 20.68 -16.13 -3.40
N LEU A 264 21.43 -16.02 -4.50
CA LEU A 264 22.42 -14.96 -4.70
C LEU A 264 21.82 -13.55 -4.62
N SER A 265 20.54 -13.34 -4.99
CA SER A 265 19.90 -12.02 -4.83
C SER A 265 19.64 -11.64 -3.37
N ILE A 266 19.56 -12.64 -2.48
CA ILE A 266 19.42 -12.43 -1.03
C ILE A 266 20.81 -12.20 -0.39
N ILE A 267 21.89 -12.62 -1.06
CA ILE A 267 23.24 -12.66 -0.49
C ILE A 267 24.13 -11.54 -1.07
N LYS A 268 24.04 -11.22 -2.36
CA LYS A 268 24.92 -10.25 -3.02
C LYS A 268 24.68 -8.83 -2.50
N ASN A 269 25.78 -8.16 -2.15
CA ASN A 269 25.95 -6.71 -2.03
C ASN A 269 24.83 -5.87 -2.69
N GLY A 270 24.01 -5.25 -1.83
CA GLY A 270 22.85 -4.43 -2.20
C GLY A 270 21.88 -4.27 -1.03
N VAL A 271 20.88 -3.40 -1.17
CA VAL A 271 19.77 -3.28 -0.20
C VAL A 271 19.07 -4.64 -0.12
N GLY A 272 19.20 -5.35 1.00
CA GLY A 272 18.66 -6.71 1.16
C GLY A 272 19.68 -7.85 1.36
N SER A 273 20.99 -7.59 1.23
CA SER A 273 22.04 -8.61 1.47
C SER A 273 22.12 -9.09 2.93
N LEU A 274 22.19 -10.42 3.13
CA LEU A 274 22.46 -11.04 4.43
C LEU A 274 23.82 -10.64 5.06
N GLU A 275 24.71 -9.99 4.31
CA GLU A 275 26.02 -9.52 4.78
C GLU A 275 25.90 -8.60 6.00
N ASN A 276 24.78 -7.87 6.15
CA ASN A 276 24.55 -6.97 7.29
C ASN A 276 23.82 -7.64 8.49
N ASN A 277 23.80 -8.97 8.56
CA ASN A 277 23.38 -9.73 9.75
C ASN A 277 24.61 -10.39 10.41
N ASN A 278 25.34 -9.61 11.20
CA ASN A 278 26.61 -10.04 11.81
C ASN A 278 26.43 -11.22 12.78
N ASP A 279 25.28 -11.33 13.43
CA ASP A 279 24.99 -12.39 14.42
C ASP A 279 24.45 -13.69 13.79
N LEU A 280 24.34 -13.74 12.46
CA LEU A 280 23.77 -14.89 11.77
C LEU A 280 24.66 -16.12 11.98
N ALA A 281 24.08 -17.17 12.55
CA ALA A 281 24.80 -18.39 12.90
C ALA A 281 24.27 -19.61 12.13
N LEU A 282 22.98 -19.61 11.74
CA LEU A 282 22.34 -20.73 11.06
C LEU A 282 21.42 -20.26 9.94
N ILE A 283 21.58 -20.85 8.76
CA ILE A 283 20.63 -20.74 7.66
C ILE A 283 20.16 -22.15 7.28
N LYS A 284 18.84 -22.32 7.19
CA LYS A 284 18.22 -23.55 6.67
C LYS A 284 17.68 -23.29 5.28
N ILE A 285 18.09 -24.12 4.30
CA ILE A 285 17.82 -23.89 2.87
C ILE A 285 17.22 -25.14 2.23
N ASN A 286 16.28 -24.96 1.30
CA ASN A 286 15.79 -26.06 0.45
C ASN A 286 16.82 -26.39 -0.65
N ILE A 287 17.25 -27.65 -0.73
CA ILE A 287 18.22 -28.18 -1.69
C ILE A 287 17.62 -28.51 -3.06
N ALA A 288 16.31 -28.33 -3.26
CA ALA A 288 15.70 -28.57 -4.57
C ALA A 288 16.39 -27.70 -5.64
N ILE A 289 17.24 -28.38 -6.42
CA ILE A 289 17.97 -27.99 -7.63
C ILE A 289 19.41 -27.50 -7.37
N GLN A 290 20.38 -28.43 -7.40
CA GLN A 290 21.69 -28.31 -8.09
C GLN A 290 22.44 -26.97 -8.02
N LYS A 291 22.45 -26.28 -6.86
CA LYS A 291 23.07 -24.96 -6.69
C LYS A 291 24.19 -24.96 -5.64
N PHE A 292 25.05 -25.98 -5.72
CA PHE A 292 26.26 -26.04 -4.89
C PHE A 292 27.11 -24.78 -5.01
N ASP A 293 27.14 -24.13 -6.18
CA ASP A 293 27.89 -22.89 -6.39
C ASP A 293 27.35 -21.71 -5.56
N GLU A 294 26.03 -21.60 -5.38
CA GLU A 294 25.44 -20.52 -4.57
C GLU A 294 25.67 -20.75 -3.08
N ILE A 295 25.56 -22.02 -2.63
CA ILE A 295 25.87 -22.41 -1.25
C ILE A 295 27.38 -22.23 -0.98
N LYS A 296 28.22 -22.62 -1.95
CA LYS A 296 29.67 -22.42 -1.89
C LYS A 296 30.03 -20.93 -1.82
N TYR A 297 29.36 -20.10 -2.62
CA TYR A 297 29.52 -18.65 -2.55
C TYR A 297 29.15 -18.12 -1.17
N LEU A 298 27.96 -18.46 -0.66
CA LEU A 298 27.51 -18.06 0.68
C LEU A 298 28.51 -18.45 1.75
N LYS A 299 29.02 -19.69 1.71
CA LYS A 299 29.96 -20.19 2.70
C LYS A 299 31.38 -19.62 2.54
N THR A 300 31.73 -19.14 1.35
CA THR A 300 32.98 -18.39 1.13
C THR A 300 32.87 -16.99 1.74
N GLU A 301 31.74 -16.29 1.54
CA GLU A 301 31.51 -14.96 2.11
C GLU A 301 31.24 -14.99 3.63
N ARG A 302 30.60 -16.06 4.11
CA ARG A 302 30.21 -16.26 5.51
C ARG A 302 30.66 -17.64 6.02
N PRO A 303 31.99 -17.86 6.19
CA PRO A 303 32.52 -19.14 6.67
C PRO A 303 32.06 -19.47 8.09
N ASP A 304 31.68 -18.47 8.87
CA ASP A 304 31.14 -18.55 10.23
C ASP A 304 29.72 -19.14 10.32
N VAL A 305 28.93 -19.05 9.24
CA VAL A 305 27.52 -19.46 9.25
C VAL A 305 27.36 -20.95 8.98
N VAL A 306 26.63 -21.66 9.84
CA VAL A 306 26.20 -23.04 9.57
C VAL A 306 25.11 -23.03 8.51
N ILE A 307 25.29 -23.84 7.46
CA ILE A 307 24.29 -24.01 6.41
C ILE A 307 23.76 -25.43 6.49
N SER A 308 22.52 -25.55 6.98
CA SER A 308 21.79 -26.81 6.97
C SER A 308 20.89 -26.87 5.74
N THR A 309 20.84 -28.03 5.11
CA THR A 309 20.06 -28.21 3.89
C THR A 309 18.97 -29.25 4.06
N TYR A 310 17.84 -28.98 3.41
CA TYR A 310 16.62 -29.76 3.52
C TYR A 310 16.11 -30.10 2.13
N GLU A 311 15.48 -31.25 1.97
CA GLU A 311 14.82 -31.64 0.72
C GLU A 311 13.38 -32.06 1.03
N GLY A 312 12.46 -31.74 0.11
CA GLY A 312 11.03 -32.03 0.26
C GLY A 312 10.15 -30.82 -0.04
N SER A 313 8.89 -30.89 0.37
CA SER A 313 7.90 -29.82 0.21
C SER A 313 6.94 -29.76 1.39
N GLY A 314 6.53 -28.55 1.74
CA GLY A 314 5.53 -28.32 2.79
C GLY A 314 6.00 -28.85 4.14
N ASN A 315 5.26 -29.78 4.72
CA ASN A 315 5.61 -30.38 6.00
C ASN A 315 6.55 -31.60 5.88
N ASP A 316 6.81 -32.10 4.68
CA ASP A 316 7.64 -33.30 4.43
C ASP A 316 9.10 -32.93 4.12
N LEU A 317 9.68 -32.04 4.93
CA LEU A 317 11.09 -31.64 4.80
C LEU A 317 11.99 -32.59 5.58
N ALA A 318 12.93 -33.22 4.88
CA ALA A 318 13.98 -34.05 5.48
C ALA A 318 15.33 -33.32 5.47
N VAL A 319 16.06 -33.37 6.58
CA VAL A 319 17.45 -32.88 6.65
C VAL A 319 18.30 -33.72 5.71
N LYS A 320 19.04 -33.06 4.82
CA LYS A 320 20.02 -33.69 3.92
C LYS A 320 21.44 -33.48 4.40
N CYS A 321 21.70 -32.33 5.03
CA CYS A 321 23.02 -31.94 5.51
C CYS A 321 22.85 -31.07 6.75
N ILE A 322 23.52 -31.42 7.86
CA ILE A 322 23.51 -30.58 9.05
C ILE A 322 24.43 -29.37 8.85
N ASN A 323 25.62 -29.60 8.29
CA ASN A 323 26.53 -28.53 7.91
C ASN A 323 27.26 -28.88 6.60
N TYR A 324 26.98 -28.12 5.55
CA TYR A 324 27.61 -28.32 4.25
C TYR A 324 29.03 -27.75 4.19
N ASN A 325 30.00 -28.58 3.79
CA ASN A 325 31.37 -28.16 3.54
C ASN A 325 31.58 -27.89 2.03
N PRO A 326 31.83 -26.63 1.64
CA PRO A 326 31.94 -26.22 0.24
C PRO A 326 33.30 -26.56 -0.39
N THR A 327 34.32 -26.84 0.44
CA THR A 327 35.67 -27.17 -0.02
C THR A 327 35.73 -28.63 -0.45
N THR A 328 35.13 -29.51 0.34
CA THR A 328 35.11 -30.96 0.08
C THR A 328 33.86 -31.42 -0.66
N ASN A 329 32.85 -30.55 -0.80
CA ASN A 329 31.52 -30.90 -1.30
C ASN A 329 30.90 -32.07 -0.51
N THR A 330 31.11 -32.09 0.81
CA THR A 330 30.62 -33.15 1.71
C THR A 330 29.72 -32.58 2.79
N CYS A 331 28.84 -33.44 3.31
CA CYS A 331 28.08 -33.15 4.51
C CYS A 331 28.85 -33.53 5.76
N ILE A 332 28.92 -32.59 6.69
CA ILE A 332 29.31 -32.85 8.07
C ILE A 332 27.99 -33.06 8.81
N ASN A 333 27.69 -34.33 9.09
CA ASN A 333 26.56 -34.74 9.91
C ASN A 333 26.98 -34.81 11.38
#